data_AF-A0A371XP06-F1
#
_entry.id   AF-A0A371XP06-F1
#
_cell.length_a   1.000
_cell.length_b   1.000
_cell.length_c   1.000
_cell.angle_alpha   90.00
_cell.angle_beta   90.00
_cell.angle_gamma   90.00
#
_symmetry.space_group_name_H-M   'P 1'
#
loop_
_entity.id
_entity.type
_entity.pdbx_description
1 polymer ?
#
loop_
_entity_poly.entity_id
_entity_poly.type
_entity_poly.pdbx_seq_one_letter_code
_entity_poly.pdbx_strand_id
1 'polypeptide(L)'
;MATEIDGVIECRPGARLWGPDDEDSVWHAAMELWLLNIGNAYDALACLFGIRNSYGFEPLAADRGIPMDASETVAGEHAAWGLDSVHGTTWITWAEMLAADWQETDVSGKRSREQAAGDASHWGPAWCVMRVLSDLHGASNVRLIVWFS
;
A
#
# COMPACT_ATOMS: atom_id res chain seq x y z
N MET A 1 -2.86 -20.23 11.15
CA MET A 1 -3.38 -19.78 9.84
C MET A 1 -2.40 -18.78 9.25
N ALA A 2 -2.16 -18.82 7.94
CA ALA A 2 -1.46 -17.73 7.26
C ALA A 2 -2.36 -16.49 7.25
N THR A 3 -1.78 -15.30 7.05
CA THR A 3 -2.57 -14.11 6.69
C THR A 3 -2.26 -13.87 5.23
N GLU A 4 -3.29 -13.89 4.40
CA GLU A 4 -3.19 -13.55 2.98
C GLU A 4 -3.30 -12.02 2.83
N ILE A 5 -2.65 -11.50 1.79
CA ILE A 5 -2.65 -10.09 1.45
C ILE A 5 -3.02 -9.96 -0.01
N ASP A 6 -4.02 -9.14 -0.25
CA ASP A 6 -4.46 -8.70 -1.56
C ASP A 6 -4.43 -7.18 -1.59
N GLY A 7 -4.42 -6.60 -2.78
CA GLY A 7 -4.37 -5.16 -2.91
C GLY A 7 -4.10 -4.69 -4.33
N VAL A 8 -4.18 -3.38 -4.49
CA VAL A 8 -4.03 -2.69 -5.77
C VAL A 8 -3.21 -1.43 -5.57
N ILE A 9 -2.30 -1.17 -6.50
CA ILE A 9 -1.68 0.13 -6.68
C ILE A 9 -2.58 0.96 -7.60
N GLU A 10 -3.01 2.11 -7.11
CA GLU A 10 -3.75 3.09 -7.89
C GLU A 10 -2.91 4.35 -8.13
N CYS A 11 -3.19 5.02 -9.24
CA CYS A 11 -2.69 6.36 -9.50
C CYS A 11 -3.77 7.25 -10.10
N ARG A 12 -3.58 8.56 -10.01
CA ARG A 12 -4.40 9.53 -10.75
C ARG A 12 -3.54 10.50 -11.55
N PRO A 13 -3.88 10.75 -12.82
CA PRO A 13 -3.20 11.74 -13.68
C PRO A 13 -3.10 13.13 -13.05
N GLY A 14 -4.12 13.51 -12.26
CA GLY A 14 -4.30 14.84 -11.72
C GLY A 14 -4.31 15.93 -12.81
N ALA A 15 -4.08 17.18 -12.40
CA ALA A 15 -4.08 18.32 -13.31
C ALA A 15 -3.01 18.29 -14.41
N ARG A 16 -2.05 17.35 -14.36
CA ARG A 16 -0.96 17.24 -15.33
C ARG A 16 -1.46 16.96 -16.75
N LEU A 17 -2.48 16.11 -16.87
CA LEU A 17 -2.99 15.70 -18.18
C LEU A 17 -4.20 16.54 -18.61
N TRP A 18 -5.13 16.83 -17.70
CA TRP A 18 -6.42 17.40 -18.08
C TRP A 18 -6.90 18.60 -17.23
N GLY A 19 -6.16 19.01 -16.20
CA GLY A 19 -6.55 20.08 -15.27
C GLY A 19 -7.26 19.54 -14.00
N PRO A 20 -7.34 20.34 -12.91
CA PRO A 20 -7.77 19.85 -11.60
C PRO A 20 -9.26 19.51 -11.50
N ASP A 21 -10.08 20.11 -12.37
CA ASP A 21 -11.54 19.93 -12.40
C ASP A 21 -11.98 18.90 -13.45
N ASP A 22 -11.03 18.20 -14.07
CA ASP A 22 -11.33 17.22 -15.10
C ASP A 22 -11.86 15.92 -14.50
N GLU A 23 -12.89 15.37 -15.13
CA GLU A 23 -13.56 14.13 -14.73
C GLU A 23 -12.62 12.91 -14.77
N ASP A 24 -11.55 12.96 -15.57
CA ASP A 24 -10.50 11.94 -15.64
C ASP A 24 -9.35 12.18 -14.63
N SER A 25 -9.46 13.16 -13.73
CA SER A 25 -8.52 13.34 -12.59
C SER A 25 -8.79 12.38 -11.41
N VAL A 26 -9.65 11.38 -11.60
CA VAL A 26 -9.99 10.35 -10.62
C VAL A 26 -8.88 9.31 -10.44
N TRP A 27 -9.00 8.49 -9.40
CA TRP A 27 -8.11 7.35 -9.18
C TRP A 27 -8.41 6.24 -10.16
N HIS A 28 -7.35 5.62 -10.69
CA HIS A 28 -7.41 4.45 -11.55
C HIS A 28 -6.54 3.34 -10.98
N ALA A 29 -7.07 2.11 -11.00
CA ALA A 29 -6.27 0.91 -10.76
C ALA A 29 -5.16 0.81 -11.83
N ALA A 30 -3.92 0.63 -11.36
CA ALA A 30 -2.74 0.58 -12.22
C ALA A 30 -2.06 -0.79 -12.19
N MET A 31 -2.06 -1.47 -11.04
CA MET A 31 -1.40 -2.75 -10.88
C MET A 31 -2.00 -3.55 -9.73
N GLU A 32 -2.40 -4.79 -10.02
CA GLU A 32 -2.76 -5.78 -9.01
C GLU A 32 -1.53 -6.21 -8.21
N LEU A 33 -1.63 -6.25 -6.88
CA LEU A 33 -0.50 -6.54 -6.01
C LEU A 33 0.01 -7.98 -6.16
N TRP A 34 -0.89 -8.94 -6.41
CA TRP A 34 -0.52 -10.35 -6.58
C TRP A 34 0.38 -10.59 -7.82
N LEU A 35 0.27 -9.74 -8.85
CA LEU A 35 1.13 -9.81 -10.05
C LEU A 35 2.59 -9.46 -9.75
N LEU A 36 2.86 -8.79 -8.63
CA LEU A 36 4.19 -8.34 -8.24
C LEU A 36 4.93 -9.34 -7.32
N ASN A 37 4.31 -10.50 -7.07
CA ASN A 37 4.82 -11.60 -6.23
C ASN A 37 5.49 -11.11 -4.92
N ILE A 38 4.66 -10.66 -3.99
CA ILE A 38 5.09 -10.38 -2.62
C ILE A 38 4.73 -11.58 -1.73
N GLY A 39 5.67 -12.51 -1.57
CA GLY A 39 5.51 -13.61 -0.61
C GLY A 39 5.20 -13.14 0.82
N ASN A 40 4.95 -14.08 1.75
CA ASN A 40 4.58 -13.73 3.13
C ASN A 40 5.75 -13.15 3.95
N ALA A 41 5.99 -11.85 3.84
CA ALA A 41 6.87 -11.09 4.71
C ALA A 41 6.07 -10.45 5.86
N TYR A 42 5.72 -11.24 6.88
CA TYR A 42 4.89 -10.78 8.01
C TYR A 42 5.49 -9.60 8.79
N ASP A 43 6.82 -9.49 8.81
CA ASP A 43 7.51 -8.33 9.36
C ASP A 43 7.23 -7.06 8.55
N ALA A 44 7.16 -7.14 7.22
CA ALA A 44 6.71 -6.02 6.39
C ALA A 44 5.24 -5.65 6.68
N LEU A 45 4.35 -6.64 6.81
CA LEU A 45 2.94 -6.37 7.16
C LEU A 45 2.79 -5.71 8.53
N ALA A 46 3.56 -6.17 9.51
CA ALA A 46 3.64 -5.57 10.83
C ALA A 46 4.15 -4.13 10.76
N CYS A 47 5.23 -3.92 10.01
CA CYS A 47 5.91 -2.64 9.88
C CYS A 47 5.10 -1.59 9.11
N LEU A 48 4.45 -1.97 8.02
CA LEU A 48 3.70 -1.05 7.16
C LEU A 48 2.28 -0.82 7.69
N PHE A 49 1.61 -1.89 8.12
CA PHE A 49 0.15 -1.89 8.31
C PHE A 49 -0.29 -2.33 9.71
N GLY A 50 0.64 -2.71 10.59
CA GLY A 50 0.33 -3.15 11.95
C GLY A 50 -0.26 -4.57 12.02
N ILE A 51 -0.29 -5.29 10.89
CA ILE A 51 -0.87 -6.63 10.81
C ILE A 51 0.09 -7.65 11.42
N ARG A 52 -0.43 -8.42 12.39
CA ARG A 52 0.36 -9.42 13.14
C ARG A 52 1.63 -8.84 13.77
N ASN A 53 1.54 -7.62 14.28
CA ASN A 53 2.68 -6.85 14.76
C ASN A 53 3.21 -7.29 16.15
N SER A 54 3.62 -8.55 16.24
CA SER A 54 4.38 -9.09 17.39
C SER A 54 5.80 -8.52 17.48
N TYR A 55 6.29 -7.90 16.39
CA TYR A 55 7.55 -7.15 16.35
C TYR A 55 7.44 -5.79 17.06
N GLY A 56 6.23 -5.26 17.23
CA GLY A 56 5.96 -3.98 17.88
C GLY A 56 6.50 -2.75 17.12
N PHE A 57 6.53 -2.79 15.79
CA PHE A 57 6.76 -1.58 15.00
C PHE A 57 5.68 -0.52 15.28
N GLU A 58 6.00 0.76 15.13
CA GLU A 58 4.97 1.75 14.87
C GLU A 58 4.57 1.64 13.37
N PRO A 59 3.33 1.28 13.06
CA PRO A 59 2.92 1.06 11.67
C PRO A 59 2.74 2.38 10.93
N LEU A 60 3.13 2.45 9.65
CA LEU A 60 2.94 3.67 8.84
C LEU A 60 1.46 3.96 8.56
N ALA A 61 0.68 2.90 8.32
CA ALA A 61 -0.70 3.02 7.86
C ALA A 61 -1.56 1.87 8.39
N ALA A 62 -1.88 1.91 9.68
CA ALA A 62 -2.82 0.96 10.28
C ALA A 62 -4.28 1.44 10.20
N ASP A 63 -5.19 0.49 10.01
CA ASP A 63 -6.64 0.62 10.26
C ASP A 63 -7.33 1.86 9.64
N ARG A 64 -6.99 2.17 8.38
CA ARG A 64 -7.57 3.32 7.67
C ARG A 64 -8.88 3.00 6.93
N GLY A 65 -9.21 1.72 6.80
CA GLY A 65 -10.30 1.25 5.94
C GLY A 65 -9.99 1.41 4.45
N ILE A 66 -11.01 1.26 3.61
CA ILE A 66 -10.92 1.58 2.18
C ILE A 66 -11.01 3.10 1.97
N PRO A 67 -10.21 3.71 1.06
CA PRO A 67 -10.42 5.11 0.70
C PRO A 67 -11.82 5.35 0.13
N MET A 68 -12.48 6.44 0.54
CA MET A 68 -13.80 6.81 0.00
C MET A 68 -13.75 7.17 -1.49
N ASP A 69 -12.58 7.58 -1.98
CA ASP A 69 -12.30 7.92 -3.36
C ASP A 69 -11.49 6.82 -4.08
N ALA A 70 -11.60 5.56 -3.64
CA ALA A 70 -11.05 4.41 -4.37
C ALA A 70 -11.62 4.37 -5.80
N SER A 71 -10.82 3.89 -6.76
CA SER A 71 -11.35 3.66 -8.11
C SER A 71 -12.49 2.66 -8.08
N GLU A 72 -13.36 2.72 -9.09
CA GLU A 72 -14.46 1.76 -9.23
C GLU A 72 -13.96 0.31 -9.26
N THR A 73 -12.79 0.06 -9.84
CA THR A 73 -12.13 -1.25 -9.84
C THR A 73 -11.85 -1.73 -8.43
N VAL A 74 -11.16 -0.92 -7.61
CA VAL A 74 -10.82 -1.31 -6.24
C VAL A 74 -12.06 -1.45 -5.36
N ALA A 75 -13.04 -0.56 -5.52
CA ALA A 75 -14.31 -0.67 -4.80
C ALA A 75 -15.05 -1.97 -5.15
N GLY A 76 -15.07 -2.35 -6.44
CA GLY A 76 -15.68 -3.59 -6.92
C GLY A 76 -14.97 -4.84 -6.42
N GLU A 77 -13.64 -4.86 -6.48
CA GLU A 77 -12.84 -5.98 -5.99
C GLU A 77 -12.98 -6.16 -4.49
N HIS A 78 -12.83 -5.11 -3.70
CA HIS A 78 -12.99 -5.18 -2.24
C HIS A 78 -14.38 -5.68 -1.84
N ALA A 79 -15.44 -5.22 -2.51
CA ALA A 79 -16.80 -5.67 -2.25
C ALA A 79 -17.01 -7.17 -2.54
N ALA A 80 -16.26 -7.74 -3.49
CA ALA A 80 -16.37 -9.16 -3.85
C ALA A 80 -15.88 -10.12 -2.74
N TRP A 81 -15.01 -9.65 -1.84
CA TRP A 81 -14.51 -10.45 -0.72
C TRP A 81 -15.57 -10.66 0.38
N GLY A 82 -16.53 -9.73 0.53
CA GLY A 82 -17.56 -9.79 1.58
C GLY A 82 -17.02 -9.43 2.97
N LEU A 83 -17.85 -8.76 3.77
CA LEU A 83 -17.44 -8.15 5.06
C LEU A 83 -16.86 -9.14 6.10
N ASP A 84 -17.20 -10.43 5.99
CA ASP A 84 -16.83 -11.46 6.97
C ASP A 84 -15.47 -12.13 6.69
N SER A 85 -14.86 -11.89 5.51
CA SER A 85 -13.61 -12.53 5.09
C SER A 85 -12.38 -11.63 5.24
N VAL A 86 -12.59 -10.33 5.48
CA VAL A 86 -11.51 -9.33 5.54
C VAL A 86 -11.21 -8.98 6.99
N HIS A 87 -10.01 -9.30 7.45
CA HIS A 87 -9.48 -8.98 8.78
C HIS A 87 -9.04 -7.52 8.94
N GLY A 88 -9.00 -6.76 7.84
CA GLY A 88 -8.72 -5.34 7.84
C GLY A 88 -8.47 -4.80 6.44
N THR A 89 -8.59 -3.49 6.27
CA THR A 89 -8.26 -2.79 5.02
C THR A 89 -7.54 -1.50 5.37
N THR A 90 -6.51 -1.16 4.60
CA THR A 90 -5.76 0.08 4.80
C THR A 90 -5.07 0.50 3.50
N TRP A 91 -4.42 1.65 3.51
CA TRP A 91 -3.76 2.21 2.34
C TRP A 91 -2.64 3.17 2.72
N ILE A 92 -1.64 3.29 1.84
CA ILE A 92 -0.49 4.19 2.02
C ILE A 92 -0.12 4.85 0.69
N THR A 93 0.18 6.15 0.74
CA THR A 93 0.63 6.91 -0.44
C THR A 93 2.14 6.79 -0.64
N TRP A 94 2.61 7.02 -1.87
CA TRP A 94 4.05 7.10 -2.12
C TRP A 94 4.69 8.29 -1.37
N ALA A 95 3.95 9.39 -1.18
CA ALA A 95 4.43 10.52 -0.38
C ALA A 95 4.72 10.14 1.07
N GLU A 96 3.86 9.32 1.70
CA GLU A 96 4.11 8.81 3.06
C GLU A 96 5.31 7.86 3.09
N MET A 97 5.48 7.03 2.06
CA MET A 97 6.64 6.13 1.94
C MET A 97 7.96 6.90 1.83
N LEU A 98 7.97 8.04 1.13
CA LEU A 98 9.13 8.93 1.02
C LEU A 98 9.44 9.65 2.34
N ALA A 99 8.42 9.95 3.14
CA ALA A 99 8.57 10.63 4.41
C ALA A 99 8.93 9.70 5.58
N ALA A 100 8.76 8.38 5.41
CA ALA A 100 9.00 7.40 6.44
C ALA A 100 10.47 7.35 6.88
N ASP A 101 10.70 7.15 8.18
CA ASP A 101 12.02 6.78 8.68
C ASP A 101 12.25 5.28 8.46
N TRP A 102 13.04 4.96 7.43
CA TRP A 102 13.39 3.59 7.06
C TRP A 102 14.40 2.93 8.00
N GLN A 103 15.07 3.71 8.87
CA GLN A 103 15.99 3.19 9.87
C GLN A 103 15.30 2.94 11.22
N GLU A 104 14.06 3.38 11.39
CA GLU A 104 13.24 3.03 12.54
C GLU A 104 13.16 1.51 12.70
N THR A 105 13.36 1.04 13.93
CA THR A 105 13.43 -0.37 14.27
C THR A 105 12.20 -0.85 15.02
N ASP A 106 12.02 -2.17 15.02
CA ASP A 106 11.12 -2.88 15.93
C ASP A 106 11.48 -2.63 17.41
N VAL A 107 10.62 -3.07 18.35
CA VAL A 107 10.86 -2.85 19.80
C VAL A 107 12.15 -3.48 20.30
N SER A 108 12.67 -4.49 19.60
CA SER A 108 13.92 -5.14 19.95
C SER A 108 15.17 -4.39 19.48
N GLY A 109 15.02 -3.41 18.59
CA GLY A 109 16.12 -2.64 18.00
C GLY A 109 16.94 -3.42 16.96
N LYS A 110 16.45 -4.55 16.47
CA LYS A 110 17.23 -5.48 15.63
C LYS A 110 16.81 -5.48 14.17
N ARG A 111 15.56 -5.12 13.89
CA ARG A 111 15.03 -5.12 12.52
C ARG A 111 14.51 -3.73 12.19
N SER A 112 15.14 -3.10 11.22
CA SER A 112 14.70 -1.83 10.65
C SER A 112 13.56 -2.03 9.65
N ARG A 113 12.81 -0.95 9.40
CA ARG A 113 11.81 -0.86 8.34
C ARG A 113 12.39 -1.16 6.96
N GLU A 114 13.62 -0.71 6.67
CA GLU A 114 14.35 -1.04 5.43
C GLU A 114 14.60 -2.54 5.27
N GLN A 115 14.98 -3.22 6.35
CA GLN A 115 15.19 -4.68 6.29
C GLN A 115 13.88 -5.45 6.13
N ALA A 116 12.79 -4.97 6.74
CA ALA A 116 11.49 -5.63 6.67
C ALA A 116 10.82 -5.41 5.31
N ALA A 117 10.84 -4.17 4.81
CA ALA A 117 9.99 -3.74 3.70
C ALA A 117 10.72 -2.87 2.67
N GLY A 118 12.04 -2.73 2.71
CA GLY A 118 12.79 -1.87 1.79
C GLY A 118 12.91 -2.42 0.36
N ASP A 119 13.69 -1.73 -0.47
CA ASP A 119 13.84 -2.05 -1.91
C ASP A 119 14.45 -3.44 -2.16
N ALA A 120 15.28 -3.92 -1.24
CA ALA A 120 15.89 -5.25 -1.31
C ALA A 120 14.98 -6.37 -0.77
N SER A 121 13.83 -6.02 -0.17
CA SER A 121 12.85 -7.00 0.32
C SER A 121 11.95 -7.50 -0.82
N HIS A 122 11.04 -8.42 -0.49
CA HIS A 122 10.00 -8.86 -1.42
C HIS A 122 9.09 -7.72 -1.89
N TRP A 123 9.04 -6.58 -1.17
CA TRP A 123 8.25 -5.40 -1.54
C TRP A 123 8.90 -4.51 -2.60
N GLY A 124 10.18 -4.71 -2.92
CA GLY A 124 10.91 -3.92 -3.91
C GLY A 124 10.18 -3.73 -5.25
N PRO A 125 9.58 -4.77 -5.86
CA PRO A 125 8.78 -4.61 -7.08
C PRO A 125 7.60 -3.66 -6.95
N ALA A 126 6.87 -3.70 -5.83
CA ALA A 126 5.75 -2.79 -5.56
C ALA A 126 6.23 -1.34 -5.46
N TRP A 127 7.34 -1.11 -4.75
CA TRP A 127 7.94 0.22 -4.64
C TRP A 127 8.49 0.72 -5.97
N CYS A 128 9.04 -0.16 -6.80
CA CYS A 128 9.47 0.19 -8.14
C CYS A 128 8.30 0.72 -8.99
N VAL A 129 7.16 0.02 -8.98
CA VAL A 129 5.94 0.46 -9.70
C VAL A 129 5.44 1.79 -9.16
N MET A 130 5.29 1.91 -7.84
CA MET A 130 4.81 3.17 -7.22
C MET A 130 5.73 4.35 -7.51
N ARG A 131 7.06 4.13 -7.54
CA ARG A 131 8.05 5.15 -7.89
C ARG A 131 7.89 5.63 -9.32
N VAL A 132 7.77 4.70 -10.28
CA VAL A 132 7.54 5.05 -11.70
C VAL A 132 6.26 5.86 -11.87
N LEU A 133 5.16 5.44 -11.23
CA LEU A 133 3.89 6.17 -11.27
C LEU A 133 4.03 7.54 -10.59
N SER A 134 4.80 7.64 -9.51
CA SER A 134 5.02 8.91 -8.79
C SER A 134 5.81 9.90 -9.65
N ASP A 135 6.80 9.45 -10.41
CA ASP A 135 7.55 10.30 -11.33
C ASP A 135 6.65 10.89 -12.44
N LEU A 136 5.56 10.19 -12.77
CA LEU A 136 4.57 10.63 -13.75
C LEU A 136 3.47 11.49 -13.12
N HIS A 137 2.96 11.14 -11.95
CA HIS A 137 1.72 11.69 -11.42
C HIS A 137 1.92 12.54 -10.16
N GLY A 138 3.10 12.47 -9.55
CA GLY A 138 3.40 13.05 -8.24
C GLY A 138 3.13 12.05 -7.10
N ALA A 139 3.94 12.13 -6.05
CA ALA A 139 3.94 11.16 -4.95
C ALA A 139 2.61 11.08 -4.17
N SER A 140 1.85 12.18 -4.12
CA SER A 140 0.52 12.20 -3.48
C SER A 140 -0.60 11.61 -4.36
N ASN A 141 -0.31 11.31 -5.63
CA ASN A 141 -1.26 10.78 -6.61
C ASN A 141 -0.97 9.31 -6.94
N VAL A 142 -0.27 8.61 -6.05
CA VAL A 142 -0.02 7.18 -6.12
C VAL A 142 -0.20 6.60 -4.74
N ARG A 143 -0.97 5.53 -4.63
CA ARG A 143 -1.17 4.81 -3.37
C ARG A 143 -1.31 3.32 -3.59
N LEU A 144 -0.94 2.58 -2.56
CA LEU A 144 -1.21 1.16 -2.42
C LEU A 144 -2.39 1.01 -1.46
N ILE A 145 -3.39 0.23 -1.86
CA ILE A 145 -4.53 -0.18 -1.03
C ILE A 145 -4.41 -1.69 -0.82
N VAL A 146 -4.58 -2.15 0.41
CA VAL A 146 -4.44 -3.56 0.78
C VAL A 146 -5.56 -4.03 1.69
N TRP A 147 -5.93 -5.29 1.58
CA TRP A 147 -6.83 -5.99 2.49
C TRP A 147 -6.26 -7.36 2.86
N PHE A 148 -6.67 -7.86 4.02
CA PHE A 148 -6.07 -9.05 4.64
C PHE A 148 -7.13 -10.10 4.93
N SER A 149 -6.84 -11.37 4.65
CA SER A 149 -7.71 -12.53 4.92
C SER A 149 -6.98 -13.68 5.61
#